data_AF-A0A7S7VYT3-F1
#
_entry.id   AF-A0A7S7VYT3-F1
#
_cell.length_a   1.000
_cell.length_b   1.000
_cell.length_c   1.000
_cell.angle_alpha   90.00
_cell.angle_beta   90.00
_cell.angle_gamma   90.00
#
_symmetry.space_group_name_H-M   'P 1'
#
loop_
_entity.id
_entity.type
_entity.pdbx_description
1 polymer ?
#
loop_
_entity_poly.entity_id
_entity_poly.type
_entity_poly.pdbx_seq_one_letter_code
_entity_poly.pdbx_strand_id
1 'polypeptide(L)'
;MTMRPIDTAPRDGEFIWVEGAAGAVEAVRWSSDMDGWVWKDGTPIDIAPTHWYPAAEYGDPDDEPSGSSAAAALILIPAIFLGAVLLAAFDPFSSGAGQDAVWSDGRTIFGLHRQAEIETGSQAALQQETTAASMLAVPPGFGRQQFDEEQALASGLAGARNEFDITVPRAQAAEAAAERLRQSLRQEQAGKDALTVELARSRRELETRDEDSRNAADVAEQQRKAMAHEIAELQQSLQEERDKNAELVAEAKAARAETANAEQQSRAVQDTRAHAAALASELAEARREIEARNIQLRDANDAIAQQKQAASREIAELRQALRQQRSGTEAQAGDRKASSSLTEDVSTAPATERLVPPTTQNGGTMVAEGPVAARQSEAETRLIPRARALLDQGDIGAARIVLELAAEKDVPQASFMLAETYDPAVLSALGTYGTRSEVARARELYAKAQKGGIRGAQERLDALPR
;
A
#
# COMPACT_ATOMS: atom_id res chain seq x y z
N MET A 1 -21.19 -15.24 -6.51
CA MET A 1 -21.77 -13.90 -6.70
C MET A 1 -23.02 -14.03 -7.53
N THR A 2 -24.15 -14.13 -6.86
CA THR A 2 -25.45 -14.39 -7.50
C THR A 2 -26.16 -13.06 -7.72
N MET A 3 -25.92 -12.45 -8.87
CA MET A 3 -26.46 -11.13 -9.21
C MET A 3 -27.96 -11.24 -9.55
N ARG A 4 -28.81 -10.41 -8.93
CA ARG A 4 -30.27 -10.42 -9.14
C ARG A 4 -30.72 -9.15 -9.86
N PRO A 5 -31.73 -9.22 -10.76
CA PRO A 5 -32.24 -8.02 -11.45
C PRO A 5 -32.83 -7.03 -10.44
N ILE A 6 -32.61 -5.73 -10.66
CA ILE A 6 -33.04 -4.66 -9.74
C ILE A 6 -34.54 -4.67 -9.43
N ASP A 7 -35.37 -5.15 -10.37
CA ASP A 7 -36.82 -5.27 -10.18
C ASP A 7 -37.22 -6.25 -9.07
N THR A 8 -36.30 -7.12 -8.66
CA THR A 8 -36.49 -8.08 -7.56
C THR A 8 -35.92 -7.61 -6.23
N ALA A 9 -35.40 -6.39 -6.17
CA ALA A 9 -34.83 -5.82 -4.96
C ALA A 9 -35.94 -5.47 -3.94
N PRO A 10 -35.70 -5.76 -2.64
CA PRO A 10 -36.64 -5.39 -1.59
C PRO A 10 -36.78 -3.86 -1.50
N ARG A 11 -38.02 -3.38 -1.38
CA ARG A 11 -38.38 -1.95 -1.26
C ARG A 11 -38.80 -1.58 0.17
N ASP A 12 -38.26 -2.29 1.14
CA ASP A 12 -38.52 -2.15 2.58
C ASP A 12 -37.77 -0.97 3.22
N GLY A 13 -36.83 -0.36 2.49
CA GLY A 13 -36.04 0.77 2.95
C GLY A 13 -34.71 0.38 3.59
N GLU A 14 -34.38 -0.91 3.61
CA GLU A 14 -33.05 -1.40 3.96
C GLU A 14 -32.04 -1.08 2.86
N PHE A 15 -30.76 -1.00 3.24
CA PHE A 15 -29.70 -0.82 2.27
C PHE A 15 -29.43 -2.13 1.52
N ILE A 16 -29.15 -2.00 0.23
CA ILE A 16 -28.75 -3.07 -0.66
C ILE A 16 -27.52 -2.65 -1.46
N TRP A 17 -26.73 -3.63 -1.88
CA TRP A 17 -25.59 -3.40 -2.75
C TRP A 17 -26.02 -3.41 -4.21
N VAL A 18 -25.73 -2.35 -4.96
CA VAL A 18 -26.00 -2.24 -6.40
C VAL A 18 -24.72 -1.96 -7.18
N GLU A 19 -24.69 -2.40 -8.44
CA GLU A 19 -23.58 -2.13 -9.34
C GLU A 19 -23.86 -0.87 -10.18
N GLY A 20 -23.00 0.15 -10.01
CA GLY A 20 -23.04 1.39 -10.77
C GLY A 20 -22.45 1.25 -12.18
N ALA A 21 -22.61 2.29 -13.01
CA ALA A 21 -22.22 2.32 -14.42
C ALA A 21 -20.71 2.07 -14.70
N ALA A 22 -19.87 2.13 -13.67
CA ALA A 22 -18.43 1.86 -13.72
C ALA A 22 -18.01 0.53 -13.08
N GLY A 23 -18.96 -0.33 -12.69
CA GLY A 23 -18.69 -1.58 -11.97
C GLY A 23 -18.39 -1.38 -10.47
N ALA A 24 -18.65 -0.18 -9.94
CA ALA A 24 -18.54 0.10 -8.52
C ALA A 24 -19.75 -0.48 -7.78
N VAL A 25 -19.50 -1.23 -6.70
CA VAL A 25 -20.55 -1.78 -5.84
C VAL A 25 -20.81 -0.79 -4.71
N GLU A 26 -22.01 -0.23 -4.67
CA GLU A 26 -22.37 0.86 -3.75
C GLU A 26 -23.67 0.54 -3.00
N ALA A 27 -23.80 1.05 -1.77
CA ALA A 27 -24.96 0.80 -0.91
C ALA A 27 -26.05 1.85 -1.14
N VAL A 28 -27.25 1.40 -1.52
CA VAL A 28 -28.43 2.24 -1.79
C VAL A 28 -29.64 1.70 -1.05
N ARG A 29 -30.62 2.54 -0.73
CA ARG A 29 -31.90 2.10 -0.14
C ARG A 29 -33.08 2.65 -0.91
N TRP A 30 -34.22 1.98 -0.80
CA TRP A 30 -35.46 2.46 -1.40
C TRP A 30 -36.08 3.57 -0.54
N SER A 31 -36.35 4.74 -1.13
CA SER A 31 -37.08 5.83 -0.47
C SER A 31 -38.52 5.88 -0.98
N SER A 32 -39.48 5.65 -0.09
CA SER A 32 -40.91 5.77 -0.38
C SER A 32 -41.36 7.21 -0.60
N ASP A 33 -40.66 8.19 -0.01
CA ASP A 33 -40.94 9.62 -0.17
C ASP A 33 -40.59 10.13 -1.57
N MET A 34 -39.60 9.51 -2.23
CA MET A 34 -39.11 9.92 -3.56
C MET A 34 -39.44 8.92 -4.67
N ASP A 35 -40.16 7.83 -4.35
CA ASP A 35 -40.46 6.70 -5.26
C ASP A 35 -39.21 6.25 -6.05
N GLY A 36 -38.07 6.16 -5.35
CA GLY A 36 -36.78 5.98 -5.98
C GLY A 36 -35.69 5.53 -5.02
N TRP A 37 -34.60 5.04 -5.59
CA TRP A 37 -33.42 4.63 -4.83
C TRP A 37 -32.58 5.85 -4.44
N VAL A 38 -32.06 5.83 -3.21
CA VAL A 38 -31.23 6.90 -2.66
C VAL A 38 -29.93 6.33 -2.07
N TRP A 39 -28.89 7.14 -2.08
CA TRP A 39 -27.63 6.85 -1.40
C TRP A 39 -27.77 6.89 0.14
N LYS A 40 -26.71 6.51 0.86
CA LYS A 40 -26.64 6.62 2.33
C LYS A 40 -26.90 8.02 2.87
N ASP A 41 -26.52 9.05 2.12
CA ASP A 41 -26.75 10.46 2.47
C ASP A 41 -28.18 10.95 2.15
N GLY A 42 -29.04 10.09 1.59
CA GLY A 42 -30.42 10.40 1.22
C GLY A 42 -30.56 11.12 -0.12
N THR A 43 -29.47 11.33 -0.87
CA THR A 43 -29.56 11.91 -2.21
C THR A 43 -30.05 10.88 -3.24
N PRO A 44 -30.85 11.29 -4.25
CA PRO A 44 -31.28 10.39 -5.33
C PRO A 44 -30.07 9.79 -6.04
N ILE A 45 -30.17 8.52 -6.43
CA ILE A 45 -29.15 7.94 -7.29
C ILE A 45 -29.29 8.49 -8.71
N ASP A 46 -28.19 8.95 -9.28
CA ASP A 46 -28.11 9.36 -10.68
C ASP A 46 -27.80 8.18 -11.63
N ILE A 47 -27.64 6.98 -11.06
CA ILE A 47 -27.38 5.75 -11.81
C ILE A 47 -28.67 4.95 -12.00
N ALA A 48 -28.77 4.22 -13.12
CA ALA A 48 -29.81 3.22 -13.35
C ALA A 48 -29.24 1.83 -13.01
N PRO A 49 -29.32 1.38 -11.74
CA PRO A 49 -28.78 0.09 -11.34
C PRO A 49 -29.54 -1.02 -12.06
N THR A 50 -28.83 -1.94 -12.70
CA THR A 50 -29.46 -3.06 -13.41
C THR A 50 -29.60 -4.29 -12.53
N HIS A 51 -28.73 -4.42 -11.52
CA HIS A 51 -28.68 -5.57 -10.64
C HIS A 51 -28.28 -5.23 -9.20
N TRP A 52 -28.64 -6.11 -8.26
CA TRP A 52 -28.34 -6.00 -6.83
C TRP A 52 -27.78 -7.30 -6.24
N TYR A 53 -27.09 -7.18 -5.11
CA TYR A 53 -26.49 -8.29 -4.35
C TYR A 53 -27.14 -8.45 -2.97
N PRO A 54 -27.44 -9.68 -2.53
CA PRO A 54 -27.99 -9.94 -1.20
C PRO A 54 -26.92 -9.75 -0.10
N ALA A 55 -27.34 -9.21 1.05
CA ALA A 55 -26.48 -8.95 2.22
C ALA A 55 -25.69 -10.18 2.71
N ALA A 56 -26.21 -11.40 2.50
CA ALA A 56 -25.50 -12.64 2.83
C ALA A 56 -24.18 -12.85 2.07
N GLU A 57 -23.99 -12.17 0.91
CA GLU A 57 -22.79 -12.30 0.09
C GLU A 57 -21.79 -11.13 0.29
N TYR A 58 -22.24 -9.95 0.74
CA TYR A 58 -21.42 -8.74 0.90
C TYR A 58 -21.35 -8.17 2.33
N GLY A 59 -22.05 -8.78 3.29
CA GLY A 59 -22.26 -8.21 4.62
C GLY A 59 -23.45 -7.25 4.64
N ASP A 60 -23.98 -7.03 5.85
CA ASP A 60 -25.03 -6.06 6.07
C ASP A 60 -24.50 -4.65 5.74
N PRO A 61 -25.08 -3.95 4.76
CA PRO A 61 -24.66 -2.59 4.43
C PRO A 61 -24.88 -1.57 5.57
N ASP A 62 -25.62 -1.92 6.63
CA ASP A 62 -25.76 -1.10 7.84
C ASP A 62 -24.61 -1.28 8.86
N ASP A 63 -23.78 -2.32 8.73
CA ASP A 63 -22.59 -2.48 9.55
C ASP A 63 -21.45 -1.57 9.03
N GLU A 64 -21.02 -0.59 9.83
CA GLU A 64 -19.79 0.14 9.54
C GLU A 64 -18.60 -0.84 9.48
N PRO A 65 -17.71 -0.74 8.48
CA PRO A 65 -16.53 -1.59 8.43
C PRO A 65 -15.51 -1.15 9.48
N SER A 66 -15.67 -1.64 10.71
CA SER A 66 -14.54 -1.80 11.62
C SER A 66 -13.52 -2.70 10.93
N GLY A 67 -12.34 -2.15 10.65
CA GLY A 67 -11.35 -2.71 9.74
C GLY A 67 -11.08 -4.20 9.93
N SER A 68 -11.19 -4.95 8.82
CA SER A 68 -10.37 -6.10 8.42
C SER A 68 -11.16 -6.91 7.39
N SER A 69 -10.97 -6.66 6.09
CA SER A 69 -11.06 -7.69 5.04
C SER A 69 -10.67 -7.08 3.70
N ALA A 70 -9.36 -6.96 3.47
CA ALA A 70 -8.84 -6.92 2.11
C ALA A 70 -8.89 -8.35 1.54
N ALA A 71 -10.06 -8.75 1.03
CA ALA A 71 -10.18 -9.98 0.26
C ALA A 71 -11.23 -9.79 -0.84
N ALA A 72 -10.76 -10.02 -2.08
CA ALA A 72 -11.51 -10.17 -3.32
C ALA A 72 -11.96 -8.89 -4.06
N ALA A 73 -11.07 -8.38 -4.93
CA ALA A 73 -11.37 -8.22 -6.37
C ALA A 73 -10.09 -7.88 -7.16
N LEU A 74 -9.34 -8.91 -7.54
CA LEU A 74 -8.41 -8.86 -8.68
C LEU A 74 -9.10 -9.57 -9.84
N ILE A 75 -9.24 -8.89 -10.99
CA ILE A 75 -9.01 -9.36 -12.39
C ILE A 75 -9.86 -8.58 -13.44
N LEU A 76 -9.14 -7.90 -14.37
CA LEU A 76 -9.47 -7.50 -15.77
C LEU A 76 -10.52 -6.36 -16.00
N ILE A 77 -10.28 -5.25 -16.72
CA ILE A 77 -9.55 -4.99 -17.99
C ILE A 77 -9.10 -3.51 -18.07
N PRO A 78 -7.95 -3.19 -18.71
CA PRO A 78 -7.60 -1.83 -19.15
C PRO A 78 -8.27 -1.51 -20.50
N ALA A 79 -9.08 -0.45 -20.57
CA ALA A 79 -9.34 0.41 -21.75
C ALA A 79 -10.77 0.98 -21.75
N ILE A 80 -10.93 2.21 -21.24
CA ILE A 80 -11.81 3.20 -21.89
C ILE A 80 -11.07 4.54 -21.86
N PHE A 81 -10.24 4.77 -22.87
CA PHE A 81 -9.93 6.12 -23.35
C PHE A 81 -10.92 6.41 -24.48
N LEU A 82 -11.83 7.38 -24.33
CA LEU A 82 -12.04 8.47 -25.30
C LEU A 82 -13.17 9.40 -24.85
N GLY A 83 -12.84 10.67 -24.63
CA GLY A 83 -13.84 11.72 -24.39
C GLY A 83 -13.19 13.04 -24.02
N ALA A 84 -12.68 13.77 -25.01
CA ALA A 84 -12.24 15.16 -24.99
C ALA A 84 -10.79 15.48 -24.58
N VAL A 85 -9.83 15.13 -25.46
CA VAL A 85 -8.79 16.09 -25.87
C VAL A 85 -8.80 16.15 -27.39
N LEU A 86 -9.37 17.21 -27.94
CA LEU A 86 -9.16 17.65 -29.31
C LEU A 86 -8.64 19.08 -29.22
N LEU A 87 -7.46 19.29 -29.81
CA LEU A 87 -6.68 20.54 -29.95
C LEU A 87 -5.50 20.71 -28.99
N ALA A 88 -4.41 20.00 -29.28
CA ALA A 88 -3.14 20.61 -29.73
C ALA A 88 -2.06 19.52 -29.77
N ALA A 89 -1.92 18.87 -30.92
CA ALA A 89 -0.84 17.93 -31.21
C ALA A 89 0.05 18.52 -32.30
N PHE A 90 1.37 18.42 -32.07
CA PHE A 90 2.46 18.30 -33.05
C PHE A 90 2.92 19.63 -33.72
N ASP A 91 4.22 19.96 -33.82
CA ASP A 91 5.42 19.11 -33.76
C ASP A 91 6.74 19.96 -33.68
N PRO A 92 7.97 19.38 -33.68
CA PRO A 92 9.15 19.91 -33.00
C PRO A 92 10.25 20.35 -33.99
N PHE A 93 11.33 20.98 -33.53
CA PHE A 93 12.58 21.02 -34.31
C PHE A 93 13.80 21.29 -33.42
N SER A 94 14.89 20.58 -33.70
CA SER A 94 16.17 20.63 -33.00
C SER A 94 17.27 21.15 -33.92
N SER A 95 18.29 21.78 -33.31
CA SER A 95 19.68 21.95 -33.77
C SER A 95 20.02 23.09 -34.75
N GLY A 96 21.13 23.78 -34.44
CA GLY A 96 22.10 24.22 -35.46
C GLY A 96 22.46 25.69 -35.48
N ALA A 97 23.67 26.01 -35.02
CA ALA A 97 24.33 27.29 -35.16
C ALA A 97 24.60 27.68 -36.63
N GLY A 98 24.62 28.98 -36.91
CA GLY A 98 25.06 29.54 -38.20
C GLY A 98 24.87 31.04 -38.22
N GLN A 99 25.94 31.77 -37.94
CA GLN A 99 26.04 33.20 -38.23
C GLN A 99 26.15 33.35 -39.75
N ASP A 100 25.37 34.26 -40.34
CA ASP A 100 25.90 35.27 -41.24
C ASP A 100 24.85 36.37 -41.42
N ALA A 101 25.35 37.60 -41.27
CA ALA A 101 24.61 38.84 -41.38
C ALA A 101 24.11 39.06 -42.81
N VAL A 102 22.93 39.67 -42.95
CA VAL A 102 22.78 40.96 -43.66
C VAL A 102 21.42 41.55 -43.27
N TRP A 103 21.51 42.83 -42.91
CA TRP A 103 20.50 43.83 -42.59
C TRP A 103 19.17 43.72 -43.35
N SER A 104 18.04 43.88 -42.64
CA SER A 104 17.16 45.06 -42.78
C SER A 104 15.82 44.83 -42.09
N ASP A 105 15.49 45.78 -41.22
CA ASP A 105 14.15 46.25 -40.87
C ASP A 105 13.29 45.50 -39.84
N GLY A 106 12.66 46.29 -38.96
CA GLY A 106 11.38 45.98 -38.34
C GLY A 106 11.34 45.12 -37.07
N ARG A 107 12.01 45.52 -35.98
CA ARG A 107 11.66 45.04 -34.63
C ARG A 107 10.66 46.00 -33.98
N THR A 108 9.39 45.62 -33.92
CA THR A 108 8.37 46.28 -33.09
C THR A 108 8.10 45.41 -31.86
N ILE A 109 8.46 45.92 -30.69
CA ILE A 109 8.04 45.41 -29.38
C ILE A 109 6.81 46.22 -28.97
N PHE A 110 5.71 45.54 -28.65
CA PHE A 110 4.51 46.16 -28.07
C PHE A 110 4.78 46.55 -26.62
N GLY A 111 4.98 47.85 -26.40
CA GLY A 111 4.72 48.53 -25.14
C GLY A 111 3.69 49.61 -25.40
N LEU A 112 2.40 49.34 -25.17
CA LEU A 112 1.33 50.33 -25.33
C LEU A 112 1.28 51.24 -24.10
N HIS A 113 2.02 52.33 -24.17
CA HIS A 113 1.72 53.56 -23.44
C HIS A 113 0.60 54.26 -24.22
N ARG A 114 -0.62 54.31 -23.65
CA ARG A 114 -1.74 55.06 -24.23
C ARG A 114 -1.61 56.52 -23.81
N GLN A 115 -0.93 57.29 -24.63
CA GLN A 115 -0.83 58.74 -24.55
C GLN A 115 -1.52 59.28 -25.82
N ALA A 116 -2.70 59.88 -25.65
CA ALA A 116 -3.40 60.58 -26.72
C ALA A 116 -3.09 62.07 -26.56
N GLU A 117 -2.09 62.54 -27.31
CA GLU A 117 -1.94 63.96 -27.60
C GLU A 117 -2.92 64.34 -28.70
N ILE A 118 -3.57 65.47 -28.47
CA ILE A 118 -4.52 66.11 -29.37
C ILE A 118 -3.70 67.08 -30.21
N GLU A 119 -3.55 66.81 -31.51
CA GLU A 119 -3.22 67.84 -32.48
C GLU A 119 -4.50 68.27 -33.22
N THR A 120 -4.85 69.53 -32.97
CA THR A 120 -5.10 70.54 -33.99
C THR A 120 -5.93 70.13 -35.21
N GLY A 121 -7.23 70.41 -35.12
CA GLY A 121 -8.10 70.49 -36.29
C GLY A 121 -9.36 71.30 -35.96
N SER A 122 -9.64 72.30 -36.78
CA SER A 122 -10.91 73.07 -36.86
C SER A 122 -11.20 74.12 -35.78
N GLN A 123 -10.46 75.23 -35.86
CA GLN A 123 -11.07 76.55 -35.78
C GLN A 123 -11.78 76.85 -37.12
N ALA A 124 -13.11 76.75 -37.16
CA ALA A 124 -13.97 77.41 -38.15
C ALA A 124 -15.45 77.27 -37.73
N ALA A 125 -16.20 78.36 -37.86
CA ALA A 125 -17.61 78.56 -37.49
C ALA A 125 -17.82 78.81 -35.96
N LEU A 126 -18.21 79.99 -35.48
CA LEU A 126 -19.07 81.02 -36.08
C LEU A 126 -18.61 82.43 -35.66
N GLN A 127 -18.29 83.25 -36.66
CA GLN A 127 -18.45 84.71 -36.64
C GLN A 127 -19.91 85.03 -36.98
N GLN A 128 -20.56 85.86 -36.15
CA GLN A 128 -21.73 86.74 -36.36
C GLN A 128 -22.47 86.72 -35.02
N GLU A 129 -22.59 87.76 -34.22
CA GLU A 129 -22.65 89.22 -34.41
C GLU A 129 -21.80 89.81 -33.27
N THR A 130 -21.03 90.89 -33.39
CA THR A 130 -21.45 92.24 -33.76
C THR A 130 -20.19 93.05 -34.08
N THR A 131 -20.08 93.52 -35.31
CA THR A 131 -19.21 94.65 -35.66
C THR A 131 -20.07 95.66 -36.41
N ALA A 132 -19.79 96.93 -36.16
CA ALA A 132 -20.21 98.14 -36.88
C ALA A 132 -21.34 98.98 -36.25
N ALA A 133 -20.91 100.11 -35.69
CA ALA A 133 -21.43 101.48 -35.84
C ALA A 133 -21.36 102.20 -34.47
N SER A 134 -20.68 103.33 -34.27
CA SER A 134 -19.97 104.23 -35.15
C SER A 134 -19.07 105.14 -34.30
N MET A 135 -17.96 105.54 -34.91
CA MET A 135 -17.18 106.71 -34.51
C MET A 135 -18.02 107.99 -34.58
N LEU A 136 -17.76 108.93 -33.67
CA LEU A 136 -17.71 110.37 -33.93
C LEU A 136 -16.82 110.94 -32.79
N ALA A 137 -15.57 111.37 -33.03
CA ALA A 137 -15.20 112.71 -33.50
C ALA A 137 -15.90 113.82 -32.70
N VAL A 138 -15.28 114.84 -32.10
CA VAL A 138 -13.95 115.47 -32.15
C VAL A 138 -13.91 116.49 -30.96
N PRO A 139 -12.74 116.96 -30.47
CA PRO A 139 -12.56 117.79 -29.25
C PRO A 139 -12.66 119.31 -29.61
N PRO A 140 -12.45 120.36 -28.75
CA PRO A 140 -11.29 120.62 -27.87
C PRO A 140 -11.60 121.41 -26.57
N GLY A 141 -10.54 121.83 -25.87
CA GLY A 141 -10.60 122.58 -24.60
C GLY A 141 -10.68 124.12 -24.73
N PHE A 142 -10.01 124.77 -23.77
CA PHE A 142 -9.89 126.21 -23.46
C PHE A 142 -10.85 126.78 -22.41
N GLY A 143 -10.29 127.69 -21.62
CA GLY A 143 -11.03 128.89 -21.22
C GLY A 143 -11.36 129.00 -19.74
N ARG A 144 -10.34 129.02 -18.88
CA ARG A 144 -10.45 129.70 -17.60
C ARG A 144 -10.41 131.21 -17.88
N GLN A 145 -11.55 131.88 -17.94
CA GLN A 145 -11.62 133.33 -17.70
C GLN A 145 -13.05 133.75 -17.32
N GLN A 146 -13.16 134.18 -16.06
CA GLN A 146 -13.99 135.25 -15.49
C GLN A 146 -15.43 135.40 -15.99
N PHE A 147 -16.40 135.28 -15.06
CA PHE A 147 -17.41 136.32 -14.87
C PHE A 147 -17.87 136.37 -13.42
N ASP A 148 -17.88 137.59 -12.92
CA ASP A 148 -18.54 138.10 -11.72
C ASP A 148 -20.01 137.64 -11.68
N GLU A 149 -20.51 137.20 -10.53
CA GLU A 149 -21.26 138.02 -9.57
C GLU A 149 -22.69 138.35 -10.06
N GLU A 150 -23.64 137.99 -9.19
CA GLU A 150 -25.07 138.33 -9.19
C GLU A 150 -26.02 137.72 -10.25
N GLN A 151 -27.13 137.16 -9.73
CA GLN A 151 -28.36 136.75 -10.44
C GLN A 151 -28.45 135.32 -11.03
N ALA A 152 -28.42 134.28 -10.17
CA ALA A 152 -29.13 133.02 -10.48
C ALA A 152 -29.56 132.17 -9.26
N LEU A 153 -29.64 132.75 -8.05
CA LEU A 153 -30.00 132.02 -6.82
C LEU A 153 -31.52 131.85 -6.59
N ALA A 154 -32.34 131.87 -7.64
CA ALA A 154 -33.81 131.73 -7.51
C ALA A 154 -34.44 130.60 -8.34
N SER A 155 -33.71 129.92 -9.22
CA SER A 155 -34.25 128.80 -10.03
C SER A 155 -33.68 127.41 -9.66
N GLY A 156 -32.73 127.33 -8.74
CA GLY A 156 -32.06 126.08 -8.34
C GLY A 156 -32.83 125.20 -7.34
N LEU A 157 -33.88 125.71 -6.69
CA LEU A 157 -34.59 124.97 -5.62
C LEU A 157 -35.81 124.17 -6.09
N ALA A 158 -36.31 124.40 -7.32
CA ALA A 158 -37.40 123.62 -7.91
C ALA A 158 -36.88 122.45 -8.78
N GLY A 159 -35.75 122.61 -9.46
CA GLY A 159 -35.09 121.52 -10.20
C GLY A 159 -34.48 120.46 -9.29
N ALA A 160 -33.80 120.88 -8.21
CA ALA A 160 -33.19 119.97 -7.24
C ALA A 160 -34.22 119.10 -6.49
N ARG A 161 -35.46 119.59 -6.32
CA ARG A 161 -36.53 118.85 -5.63
C ARG A 161 -37.18 117.78 -6.50
N ASN A 162 -37.28 118.01 -7.81
CA ASN A 162 -37.77 117.01 -8.78
C ASN A 162 -36.69 115.98 -9.17
N GLU A 163 -35.40 116.36 -9.14
CA GLU A 163 -34.30 115.39 -9.27
C GLU A 163 -34.22 114.46 -8.05
N PHE A 164 -34.46 114.94 -6.83
CA PHE A 164 -34.50 114.10 -5.63
C PHE A 164 -35.63 113.05 -5.67
N ASP A 165 -36.81 113.39 -6.20
CA ASP A 165 -37.98 112.49 -6.23
C ASP A 165 -37.83 111.33 -7.25
N ILE A 166 -37.00 111.50 -8.29
CA ILE A 166 -36.71 110.47 -9.31
C ILE A 166 -35.40 109.71 -9.00
N THR A 167 -34.44 110.36 -8.34
CA THR A 167 -33.13 109.74 -8.00
C THR A 167 -33.21 108.76 -6.84
N VAL A 168 -34.10 108.98 -5.85
CA VAL A 168 -34.26 108.08 -4.70
C VAL A 168 -34.80 106.70 -5.12
N PRO A 169 -35.90 106.56 -5.90
CA PRO A 169 -36.35 105.26 -6.39
C PRO A 169 -35.33 104.57 -7.29
N ARG A 170 -34.57 105.32 -8.10
CA ARG A 170 -33.51 104.79 -8.97
C ARG A 170 -32.31 104.28 -8.17
N ALA A 171 -31.94 104.96 -7.08
CA ALA A 171 -30.91 104.52 -6.16
C ALA A 171 -31.33 103.23 -5.43
N GLN A 172 -32.57 103.16 -4.94
CA GLN A 172 -33.12 101.95 -4.31
C GLN A 172 -33.20 100.77 -5.31
N ALA A 173 -33.59 101.02 -6.57
CA ALA A 173 -33.61 99.99 -7.61
C ALA A 173 -32.20 99.51 -7.98
N ALA A 174 -31.21 100.42 -8.02
CA ALA A 174 -29.81 100.07 -8.26
C ALA A 174 -29.21 99.28 -7.08
N GLU A 175 -29.59 99.60 -5.85
CA GLU A 175 -29.20 98.87 -4.64
C GLU A 175 -29.79 97.45 -4.62
N ALA A 176 -31.09 97.31 -4.92
CA ALA A 176 -31.73 96.00 -5.07
C ALA A 176 -31.11 95.16 -6.22
N ALA A 177 -30.71 95.79 -7.32
CA ALA A 177 -29.99 95.11 -8.41
C ALA A 177 -28.57 94.69 -7.98
N ALA A 178 -27.86 95.52 -7.22
CA ALA A 178 -26.55 95.19 -6.66
C ALA A 178 -26.64 94.06 -5.62
N GLU A 179 -27.69 94.03 -4.80
CA GLU A 179 -27.95 92.92 -3.88
C GLU A 179 -28.24 91.61 -4.61
N ARG A 180 -29.03 91.64 -5.70
CA ARG A 180 -29.26 90.45 -6.54
C ARG A 180 -27.96 89.92 -7.16
N LEU A 181 -27.08 90.79 -7.65
CA LEU A 181 -25.76 90.40 -8.16
C LEU A 181 -24.86 89.82 -7.04
N ARG A 182 -24.91 90.39 -5.83
CA ARG A 182 -24.19 89.82 -4.68
C ARG A 182 -24.75 88.46 -4.29
N GLN A 183 -26.06 88.25 -4.39
CA GLN A 183 -26.70 86.96 -4.13
C GLN A 183 -26.30 85.91 -5.17
N SER A 184 -26.28 86.25 -6.47
CA SER A 184 -25.85 85.31 -7.51
C SER A 184 -24.37 84.94 -7.38
N LEU A 185 -23.50 85.91 -7.07
CA LEU A 185 -22.08 85.64 -6.82
C LEU A 185 -21.89 84.74 -5.59
N ARG A 186 -22.65 84.97 -4.51
CA ARG A 186 -22.63 84.09 -3.32
C ARG A 186 -23.14 82.68 -3.64
N GLN A 187 -24.16 82.54 -4.49
CA GLN A 187 -24.64 81.23 -4.95
C GLN A 187 -23.59 80.51 -5.79
N GLU A 188 -22.89 81.22 -6.68
CA GLU A 188 -21.82 80.64 -7.49
C GLU A 188 -20.62 80.21 -6.62
N GLN A 189 -20.25 81.02 -5.63
CA GLN A 189 -19.22 80.67 -4.65
C GLN A 189 -19.63 79.47 -3.80
N ALA A 190 -20.85 79.46 -3.26
CA ALA A 190 -21.37 78.32 -2.50
C ALA A 190 -21.47 77.04 -3.35
N GLY A 191 -21.81 77.16 -4.63
CA GLY A 191 -21.82 76.04 -5.58
C GLY A 191 -20.42 75.49 -5.85
N LYS A 192 -19.41 76.36 -6.02
CA LYS A 192 -18.01 75.94 -6.13
C LYS A 192 -17.54 75.23 -4.86
N ASP A 193 -17.83 75.80 -3.70
CA ASP A 193 -17.47 75.19 -2.41
C ASP A 193 -18.13 73.81 -2.26
N ALA A 194 -19.41 73.67 -2.61
CA ALA A 194 -20.11 72.39 -2.60
C ALA A 194 -19.47 71.35 -3.53
N LEU A 195 -19.11 71.73 -4.76
CA LEU A 195 -18.41 70.85 -5.70
C LEU A 195 -17.02 70.43 -5.19
N THR A 196 -16.29 71.31 -4.51
CA THR A 196 -14.99 70.94 -3.90
C THR A 196 -15.15 69.93 -2.77
N VAL A 197 -16.21 70.07 -1.96
CA VAL A 197 -16.54 69.12 -0.89
C VAL A 197 -16.95 67.77 -1.48
N GLU A 198 -17.74 67.77 -2.55
CA GLU A 198 -18.16 66.56 -3.25
C GLU A 198 -16.98 65.84 -3.92
N LEU A 199 -16.09 66.57 -4.59
CA LEU A 199 -14.89 66.01 -5.21
C LEU A 199 -13.93 65.44 -4.15
N ALA A 200 -13.78 66.12 -3.01
CA ALA A 200 -13.01 65.60 -1.89
C ALA A 200 -13.63 64.32 -1.28
N ARG A 201 -14.97 64.24 -1.22
CA ARG A 201 -15.68 63.02 -0.78
C ARG A 201 -15.46 61.87 -1.76
N SER A 202 -15.70 62.07 -3.06
CA SER A 202 -15.52 61.04 -4.08
C SER A 202 -14.07 60.55 -4.15
N ARG A 203 -13.08 61.43 -3.93
CA ARG A 203 -11.67 61.04 -3.85
C ARG A 203 -11.39 60.11 -2.67
N ARG A 204 -11.93 60.42 -1.47
CA ARG A 204 -11.79 59.55 -0.31
C ARG A 204 -12.48 58.20 -0.53
N GLU A 205 -13.66 58.19 -1.14
CA GLU A 205 -14.36 56.95 -1.48
C GLU A 205 -13.55 56.08 -2.45
N LEU A 206 -12.91 56.67 -3.47
CA LEU A 206 -12.01 55.93 -4.37
C LEU A 206 -10.77 55.42 -3.64
N GLU A 207 -10.15 56.23 -2.78
CA GLU A 207 -8.99 55.81 -1.98
C GLU A 207 -9.33 54.62 -1.07
N THR A 208 -10.48 54.65 -0.39
CA THR A 208 -10.95 53.50 0.40
C THR A 208 -11.23 52.27 -0.45
N ARG A 209 -11.84 52.42 -1.64
CA ARG A 209 -12.07 51.28 -2.56
C ARG A 209 -10.77 50.69 -3.09
N ASP A 210 -9.77 51.52 -3.36
CA ASP A 210 -8.44 51.05 -3.80
C ASP A 210 -7.74 50.30 -2.67
N GLU A 211 -7.83 50.78 -1.43
CA GLU A 211 -7.33 50.08 -0.24
C GLU A 211 -8.04 48.73 -0.04
N ASP A 212 -9.37 48.70 -0.09
CA ASP A 212 -10.16 47.47 0.02
C ASP A 212 -9.82 46.48 -1.11
N SER A 213 -9.63 46.96 -2.34
CA SER A 213 -9.23 46.11 -3.47
C SER A 213 -7.82 45.55 -3.29
N ARG A 214 -6.88 46.31 -2.73
CA ARG A 214 -5.53 45.83 -2.41
C ARG A 214 -5.57 44.77 -1.31
N ASN A 215 -6.31 45.04 -0.23
CA ASN A 215 -6.50 44.09 0.86
C ASN A 215 -7.16 42.79 0.37
N ALA A 216 -8.17 42.89 -0.50
CA ALA A 216 -8.81 41.72 -1.09
C ALA A 216 -7.86 40.92 -2.00
N ALA A 217 -7.00 41.61 -2.77
CA ALA A 217 -5.98 40.96 -3.60
C ALA A 217 -4.92 40.25 -2.73
N ASP A 218 -4.47 40.87 -1.64
CA ASP A 218 -3.51 40.27 -0.70
C ASP A 218 -4.09 39.03 -0.03
N VAL A 219 -5.35 39.07 0.41
CA VAL A 219 -6.06 37.90 0.97
C VAL A 219 -6.20 36.79 -0.08
N ALA A 220 -6.55 37.13 -1.32
CA ALA A 220 -6.66 36.14 -2.40
C ALA A 220 -5.30 35.50 -2.72
N GLU A 221 -4.20 36.27 -2.68
CA GLU A 221 -2.85 35.73 -2.87
C GLU A 221 -2.42 34.83 -1.70
N GLN A 222 -2.73 35.21 -0.46
CA GLN A 222 -2.49 34.39 0.72
C GLN A 222 -3.26 33.07 0.65
N GLN A 223 -4.54 33.09 0.26
CA GLN A 223 -5.34 31.88 0.06
C GLN A 223 -4.76 30.99 -1.04
N ARG A 224 -4.32 31.56 -2.17
CA ARG A 224 -3.66 30.80 -3.24
C ARG A 224 -2.37 30.16 -2.76
N LYS A 225 -1.57 30.86 -1.96
CA LYS A 225 -0.34 30.31 -1.36
C LYS A 225 -0.65 29.19 -0.37
N ALA A 226 -1.67 29.36 0.47
CA ALA A 226 -2.10 28.33 1.40
C ALA A 226 -2.58 27.07 0.67
N MET A 227 -3.45 27.22 -0.34
CA MET A 227 -3.92 26.10 -1.17
C MET A 227 -2.76 25.44 -1.93
N ALA A 228 -1.83 26.22 -2.47
CA ALA A 228 -0.66 25.66 -3.16
C ALA A 228 0.24 24.86 -2.19
N HIS A 229 0.35 25.29 -0.94
CA HIS A 229 1.08 24.56 0.09
C HIS A 229 0.39 23.25 0.44
N GLU A 230 -0.93 23.27 0.68
CA GLU A 230 -1.72 22.05 0.94
C GLU A 230 -1.65 21.06 -0.22
N ILE A 231 -1.75 21.54 -1.47
CA ILE A 231 -1.59 20.69 -2.66
C ILE A 231 -0.19 20.06 -2.70
N ALA A 232 0.86 20.82 -2.37
CA ALA A 232 2.22 20.31 -2.34
C ALA A 232 2.40 19.24 -1.24
N GLU A 233 1.81 19.44 -0.05
CA GLU A 233 1.83 18.44 1.03
C GLU A 233 1.07 17.17 0.64
N LEU A 234 -0.11 17.29 0.03
CA LEU A 234 -0.86 16.14 -0.46
C LEU A 234 -0.12 15.39 -1.57
N GLN A 235 0.54 16.10 -2.48
CA GLN A 235 1.38 15.49 -3.51
C GLN A 235 2.57 14.75 -2.90
N GLN A 236 3.21 15.32 -1.89
CA GLN A 236 4.30 14.68 -1.17
C GLN A 236 3.83 13.41 -0.45
N SER A 237 2.70 13.47 0.26
CA SER A 237 2.12 12.31 0.94
C SER A 237 1.73 11.21 -0.06
N LEU A 238 1.11 11.57 -1.19
CA LEU A 238 0.79 10.61 -2.24
C LEU A 238 2.04 9.96 -2.83
N GLN A 239 3.14 10.73 -2.99
CA GLN A 239 4.41 10.20 -3.49
C GLN A 239 5.04 9.25 -2.47
N GLU A 240 5.04 9.61 -1.19
CA GLU A 240 5.54 8.76 -0.11
C GLU A 240 4.78 7.43 -0.05
N GLU A 241 3.46 7.46 -0.17
CA GLU A 241 2.64 6.24 -0.21
C GLU A 241 2.91 5.41 -1.47
N ARG A 242 3.16 6.04 -2.62
CA ARG A 242 3.58 5.32 -3.84
C ARG A 242 4.93 4.65 -3.67
N ASP A 243 5.88 5.32 -3.04
CA ASP A 243 7.23 4.79 -2.82
C ASP A 243 7.19 3.63 -1.81
N LYS A 244 6.44 3.77 -0.71
CA LYS A 244 6.17 2.68 0.25
C LYS A 244 5.51 1.48 -0.44
N ASN A 245 4.51 1.72 -1.30
CA ASN A 245 3.84 0.64 -2.01
C ASN A 245 4.78 -0.05 -3.02
N ALA A 246 5.63 0.72 -3.71
CA ALA A 246 6.64 0.16 -4.60
C ALA A 246 7.66 -0.73 -3.85
N GLU A 247 8.06 -0.33 -2.64
CA GLU A 247 8.92 -1.12 -1.76
C GLU A 247 8.25 -2.42 -1.32
N LEU A 248 6.99 -2.35 -0.84
CA LEU A 248 6.22 -3.55 -0.46
C LEU A 248 6.02 -4.52 -1.64
N VAL A 249 5.79 -4.01 -2.86
CA VAL A 249 5.71 -4.85 -4.06
C VAL A 249 7.06 -5.50 -4.39
N ALA A 250 8.16 -4.78 -4.21
CA ALA A 250 9.50 -5.33 -4.41
C ALA A 250 9.82 -6.44 -3.38
N GLU A 251 9.48 -6.22 -2.11
CA GLU A 251 9.62 -7.21 -1.03
C GLU A 251 8.75 -8.45 -1.30
N ALA A 252 7.49 -8.26 -1.67
CA ALA A 252 6.59 -9.36 -2.03
C ALA A 252 7.12 -10.16 -3.22
N LYS A 253 7.76 -9.51 -4.21
CA LYS A 253 8.41 -10.19 -5.33
C LYS A 253 9.64 -10.97 -4.89
N ALA A 254 10.45 -10.43 -3.98
CA ALA A 254 11.60 -11.12 -3.41
C ALA A 254 11.18 -12.36 -2.61
N ALA A 255 10.17 -12.23 -1.73
CA ALA A 255 9.62 -13.35 -0.97
C ALA A 255 9.03 -14.45 -1.89
N ARG A 256 8.37 -14.06 -2.99
CA ARG A 256 7.90 -15.01 -4.02
C ARG A 256 9.06 -15.71 -4.74
N ALA A 257 10.16 -15.03 -4.99
CA ALA A 257 11.35 -15.64 -5.60
C ALA A 257 12.03 -16.63 -4.63
N GLU A 258 12.10 -16.32 -3.35
CA GLU A 258 12.65 -17.20 -2.33
C GLU A 258 11.80 -18.46 -2.13
N THR A 259 10.48 -18.32 -2.07
CA THR A 259 9.56 -19.46 -1.99
C THR A 259 9.62 -20.32 -3.23
N ALA A 260 9.67 -19.73 -4.43
CA ALA A 260 9.87 -20.49 -5.68
C ALA A 260 11.20 -21.27 -5.68
N ASN A 261 12.29 -20.66 -5.18
CA ASN A 261 13.57 -21.35 -5.05
C ASN A 261 13.52 -22.48 -4.01
N ALA A 262 12.86 -22.27 -2.87
CA ALA A 262 12.67 -23.30 -1.84
C ALA A 262 11.83 -24.48 -2.38
N GLU A 263 10.78 -24.18 -3.16
CA GLU A 263 9.99 -25.20 -3.85
C GLU A 263 10.83 -25.97 -4.87
N GLN A 264 11.67 -25.31 -5.66
CA GLN A 264 12.58 -25.98 -6.59
C GLN A 264 13.57 -26.90 -5.86
N GLN A 265 14.14 -26.45 -4.74
CA GLN A 265 15.03 -27.27 -3.93
C GLN A 265 14.32 -28.50 -3.36
N SER A 266 13.10 -28.33 -2.82
CA SER A 266 12.33 -29.46 -2.30
C SER A 266 11.94 -30.46 -3.39
N ARG A 267 11.57 -30.00 -4.60
CA ARG A 267 11.32 -30.86 -5.76
C ARG A 267 12.56 -31.63 -6.17
N ALA A 268 13.72 -30.98 -6.26
CA ALA A 268 14.98 -31.66 -6.56
C ALA A 268 15.34 -32.74 -5.52
N VAL A 269 15.09 -32.48 -4.23
CA VAL A 269 15.27 -33.47 -3.16
C VAL A 269 14.26 -34.62 -3.28
N GLN A 270 13.01 -34.33 -3.64
CA GLN A 270 12.00 -35.38 -3.88
C GLN A 270 12.37 -36.24 -5.09
N ASP A 271 12.83 -35.65 -6.18
CA ASP A 271 13.23 -36.37 -7.39
C ASP A 271 14.44 -37.27 -7.13
N THR A 272 15.45 -36.76 -6.43
CA THR A 272 16.61 -37.56 -6.03
C THR A 272 16.22 -38.69 -5.07
N ARG A 273 15.27 -38.46 -4.16
CA ARG A 273 14.74 -39.50 -3.27
C ARG A 273 13.93 -40.55 -4.04
N ALA A 274 13.12 -40.14 -5.01
CA ALA A 274 12.35 -41.05 -5.85
C ALA A 274 13.28 -41.92 -6.71
N HIS A 275 14.32 -41.32 -7.29
CA HIS A 275 15.33 -42.06 -8.04
C HIS A 275 16.11 -43.06 -7.16
N ALA A 276 16.52 -42.65 -5.96
CA ALA A 276 17.16 -43.56 -5.00
C ALA A 276 16.24 -44.71 -4.57
N ALA A 277 14.93 -44.45 -4.39
CA ALA A 277 13.96 -45.49 -4.08
C ALA A 277 13.79 -46.49 -5.24
N ALA A 278 13.76 -46.02 -6.48
CA ALA A 278 13.70 -46.88 -7.67
C ALA A 278 14.92 -47.80 -7.78
N LEU A 279 16.12 -47.25 -7.60
CA LEU A 279 17.35 -48.05 -7.57
C LEU A 279 17.35 -49.08 -6.44
N ALA A 280 16.81 -48.71 -5.26
CA ALA A 280 16.70 -49.65 -4.14
C ALA A 280 15.71 -50.80 -4.43
N SER A 281 14.59 -50.52 -5.12
CA SER A 281 13.67 -51.58 -5.55
C SER A 281 14.29 -52.50 -6.60
N GLU A 282 14.99 -51.95 -7.60
CA GLU A 282 15.70 -52.75 -8.61
C GLU A 282 16.76 -53.66 -7.95
N LEU A 283 17.50 -53.13 -6.97
CA LEU A 283 18.51 -53.91 -6.24
C LEU A 283 17.85 -54.99 -5.37
N ALA A 284 16.69 -54.71 -4.78
CA ALA A 284 15.91 -55.72 -4.03
C ALA A 284 15.38 -56.83 -4.95
N GLU A 285 14.91 -56.49 -6.15
CA GLU A 285 14.47 -57.45 -7.16
C GLU A 285 15.63 -58.31 -7.66
N ALA A 286 16.76 -57.69 -8.01
CA ALA A 286 17.98 -58.41 -8.40
C ALA A 286 18.46 -59.37 -7.31
N ARG A 287 18.38 -58.97 -6.03
CA ARG A 287 18.70 -59.86 -4.90
C ARG A 287 17.76 -61.06 -4.82
N ARG A 288 16.45 -60.84 -4.97
CA ARG A 288 15.46 -61.93 -4.99
C ARG A 288 15.70 -62.88 -6.16
N GLU A 289 16.05 -62.36 -7.33
CA GLU A 289 16.37 -63.19 -8.49
C GLU A 289 17.64 -64.03 -8.26
N ILE A 290 18.69 -63.44 -7.69
CA ILE A 290 19.91 -64.18 -7.32
C ILE A 290 19.60 -65.26 -6.29
N GLU A 291 18.78 -64.97 -5.28
CA GLU A 291 18.39 -65.94 -4.26
C GLU A 291 17.56 -67.09 -4.86
N ALA A 292 16.60 -66.78 -5.75
CA ALA A 292 15.84 -67.78 -6.49
C ALA A 292 16.75 -68.66 -7.37
N ARG A 293 17.71 -68.07 -8.10
CA ARG A 293 18.70 -68.82 -8.90
C ARG A 293 19.59 -69.69 -8.01
N ASN A 294 19.99 -69.23 -6.82
CA ASN A 294 20.79 -70.02 -5.89
C ASN A 294 20.03 -71.23 -5.35
N ILE A 295 18.73 -71.09 -5.06
CA ILE A 295 17.88 -72.21 -4.69
C ILE A 295 17.81 -73.22 -5.85
N GLN A 296 17.54 -72.75 -7.07
CA GLN A 296 17.51 -73.62 -8.26
C GLN A 296 18.83 -74.38 -8.47
N LEU A 297 19.98 -73.73 -8.26
CA LEU A 297 21.29 -74.37 -8.36
C LEU A 297 21.52 -75.42 -7.27
N ARG A 298 21.01 -75.19 -6.04
CA ARG A 298 21.06 -76.19 -4.97
C ARG A 298 20.22 -77.41 -5.32
N ASP A 299 18.98 -77.20 -5.74
CA ASP A 299 18.06 -78.29 -6.12
C ASP A 299 18.63 -79.10 -7.29
N ALA A 300 19.23 -78.44 -8.28
CA ALA A 300 19.90 -79.11 -9.40
C ALA A 300 21.13 -79.94 -8.95
N ASN A 301 21.94 -79.40 -8.04
CA ASN A 301 23.08 -80.14 -7.48
C ASN A 301 22.64 -81.34 -6.65
N ASP A 302 21.58 -81.20 -5.86
CA ASP A 302 20.99 -82.29 -5.07
C ASP A 302 20.42 -83.38 -5.99
N ALA A 303 19.77 -83.01 -7.09
CA ALA A 303 19.31 -83.96 -8.11
C ALA A 303 20.47 -84.71 -8.78
N ILE A 304 21.57 -84.01 -9.12
CA ILE A 304 22.79 -84.64 -9.66
C ILE A 304 23.40 -85.60 -8.63
N ALA A 305 23.43 -85.22 -7.34
CA ALA A 305 23.93 -86.07 -6.27
C ALA A 305 23.08 -87.34 -6.11
N GLN A 306 21.75 -87.20 -6.16
CA GLN A 306 20.82 -88.34 -6.14
C GLN A 306 21.00 -89.26 -7.35
N GLN A 307 21.18 -88.70 -8.55
CA GLN A 307 21.42 -89.49 -9.76
C GLN A 307 22.73 -90.29 -9.67
N LYS A 308 23.81 -89.67 -9.17
CA LYS A 308 25.08 -90.37 -8.92
C LYS A 308 24.92 -91.49 -7.89
N GLN A 309 24.15 -91.25 -6.82
CA GLN A 309 23.87 -92.27 -5.81
C GLN A 309 23.06 -93.44 -6.40
N ALA A 310 22.00 -93.17 -7.16
CA ALA A 310 21.21 -94.20 -7.82
C ALA A 310 22.07 -95.05 -8.77
N ALA A 311 22.85 -94.42 -9.64
CA ALA A 311 23.78 -95.12 -10.53
C ALA A 311 24.81 -95.96 -9.75
N SER A 312 25.34 -95.44 -8.62
CA SER A 312 26.28 -96.19 -7.78
C SER A 312 25.63 -97.42 -7.12
N ARG A 313 24.34 -97.33 -6.74
CA ARG A 313 23.57 -98.45 -6.20
C ARG A 313 23.34 -99.51 -7.27
N GLU A 314 22.92 -99.13 -8.47
CA GLU A 314 22.77 -100.06 -9.61
C GLU A 314 24.09 -100.77 -9.95
N ILE A 315 25.21 -100.03 -9.97
CA ILE A 315 26.54 -100.62 -10.18
C ILE A 315 26.90 -101.60 -9.05
N ALA A 316 26.56 -101.28 -7.80
CA ALA A 316 26.80 -102.16 -6.66
C ALA A 316 25.96 -103.45 -6.73
N GLU A 317 24.68 -103.33 -7.11
CA GLU A 317 23.77 -104.46 -7.31
C GLU A 317 24.25 -105.37 -8.46
N LEU A 318 24.62 -104.79 -9.61
CA LEU A 318 25.21 -105.53 -10.74
C LEU A 318 26.47 -106.29 -10.31
N ARG A 319 27.36 -105.66 -9.52
CA ARG A 319 28.55 -106.33 -8.97
C ARG A 319 28.18 -107.48 -8.04
N GLN A 320 27.15 -107.31 -7.20
CA GLN A 320 26.68 -108.36 -6.31
C GLN A 320 26.08 -109.54 -7.09
N ALA A 321 25.28 -109.28 -8.12
CA ALA A 321 24.75 -110.30 -9.02
C ALA A 321 25.88 -111.06 -9.74
N LEU A 322 26.90 -110.34 -10.24
CA LEU A 322 28.07 -110.95 -10.87
C LEU A 322 28.87 -111.82 -9.87
N ARG A 323 28.98 -111.39 -8.60
CA ARG A 323 29.59 -112.19 -7.52
C ARG A 323 28.77 -113.44 -7.20
N GLN A 324 27.45 -113.34 -7.16
CA GLN A 324 26.58 -114.50 -6.96
C GLN A 324 26.76 -115.51 -8.10
N GLN A 325 26.80 -115.03 -9.35
CA GLN A 325 27.08 -115.89 -10.50
C GLN A 325 28.47 -116.54 -10.40
N ARG A 326 29.50 -115.78 -10.03
CA ARG A 326 30.85 -116.32 -9.80
C ARG A 326 30.89 -117.34 -8.68
N SER A 327 30.25 -117.07 -7.54
CA SER A 327 30.16 -118.01 -6.42
C SER A 327 29.38 -119.28 -6.77
N GLY A 328 28.37 -119.20 -7.65
CA GLY A 328 27.68 -120.36 -8.20
C GLY A 328 28.57 -121.19 -9.15
N THR A 329 29.43 -120.54 -9.92
CA THR A 329 30.44 -121.23 -10.76
C THR A 329 31.65 -121.74 -9.97
N GLU A 330 32.04 -121.05 -8.89
CA GLU A 330 33.10 -121.47 -7.95
C GLU A 330 32.63 -122.60 -7.04
N ALA A 331 31.33 -122.69 -6.71
CA ALA A 331 30.73 -123.86 -6.07
C ALA A 331 30.80 -125.13 -6.96
N GLN A 332 31.05 -124.97 -8.27
CA GLN A 332 31.29 -126.06 -9.22
C GLN A 332 32.79 -126.30 -9.51
N ALA A 333 33.68 -125.40 -9.05
CA ALA A 333 35.14 -125.50 -9.22
C ALA A 333 35.92 -125.64 -7.90
N GLY A 334 35.22 -125.68 -6.77
CA GLY A 334 35.78 -125.62 -5.42
C GLY A 334 35.83 -126.94 -4.67
N ASP A 335 36.12 -128.06 -5.34
CA ASP A 335 36.70 -129.24 -4.68
C ASP A 335 38.22 -129.25 -4.92
N ARG A 336 38.92 -128.22 -4.43
CA ARG A 336 40.38 -128.20 -4.24
C ARG A 336 40.83 -127.02 -3.39
N LYS A 337 40.97 -127.37 -2.10
CA LYS A 337 41.91 -126.85 -1.10
C LYS A 337 41.72 -125.43 -0.55
N ALA A 338 41.24 -125.46 0.68
CA ALA A 338 41.62 -124.63 1.82
C ALA A 338 43.14 -124.39 1.96
N SER A 339 43.50 -123.21 2.46
CA SER A 339 44.09 -122.98 3.80
C SER A 339 44.92 -121.70 3.85
N SER A 340 44.65 -120.86 4.86
CA SER A 340 45.58 -120.09 5.71
C SER A 340 44.80 -118.87 6.27
N SER A 341 44.18 -119.00 7.45
CA SER A 341 44.65 -118.54 8.78
C SER A 341 44.55 -117.02 8.95
N LEU A 342 43.55 -116.50 9.70
CA LEU A 342 43.60 -116.17 11.15
C LEU A 342 44.63 -115.06 11.42
N THR A 343 44.39 -113.93 12.07
CA THR A 343 43.36 -113.41 13.01
C THR A 343 43.75 -111.93 13.24
N GLU A 344 42.82 -110.98 13.22
CA GLU A 344 42.28 -110.28 14.42
C GLU A 344 43.35 -109.38 15.09
N ASP A 345 43.12 -108.12 15.45
CA ASP A 345 41.95 -107.52 16.07
C ASP A 345 42.24 -106.00 16.25
N VAL A 346 41.23 -105.29 16.76
CA VAL A 346 41.29 -104.02 17.51
C VAL A 346 40.87 -102.78 16.73
N SER A 347 39.54 -102.71 16.60
CA SER A 347 38.73 -101.54 16.98
C SER A 347 39.39 -100.63 18.02
N THR A 348 39.46 -99.32 17.76
CA THR A 348 38.94 -98.28 18.66
C THR A 348 39.34 -96.89 18.15
N ALA A 349 38.33 -96.05 17.88
CA ALA A 349 38.47 -94.64 18.20
C ALA A 349 38.31 -94.49 19.73
N PRO A 350 39.02 -93.54 20.34
CA PRO A 350 38.34 -92.57 21.19
C PRO A 350 38.70 -91.16 20.70
N ALA A 351 37.80 -90.19 20.51
CA ALA A 351 36.73 -89.70 21.36
C ALA A 351 37.21 -89.27 22.76
N THR A 352 37.53 -87.99 22.91
CA THR A 352 37.13 -87.20 24.10
C THR A 352 37.07 -85.74 23.60
N GLU A 353 35.90 -85.21 23.24
CA GLU A 353 34.87 -84.75 24.18
C GLU A 353 35.38 -83.57 25.00
N ARG A 354 34.86 -82.37 24.72
CA ARG A 354 34.03 -81.71 25.72
C ARG A 354 33.26 -80.53 25.14
N LEU A 355 31.93 -80.66 25.24
CA LEU A 355 30.99 -79.69 25.83
C LEU A 355 31.07 -78.27 25.24
N VAL A 356 30.16 -77.86 24.34
CA VAL A 356 28.75 -77.51 24.59
C VAL A 356 28.51 -76.67 25.87
N PRO A 357 27.55 -75.73 25.79
CA PRO A 357 27.61 -74.30 26.13
C PRO A 357 27.12 -74.15 27.60
N PRO A 358 26.36 -73.14 28.07
CA PRO A 358 25.97 -71.83 27.57
C PRO A 358 26.23 -70.77 28.67
N THR A 359 25.44 -69.70 28.65
CA THR A 359 25.05 -68.93 29.83
C THR A 359 25.87 -67.67 30.07
N THR A 360 25.31 -66.60 29.50
CA THR A 360 24.88 -65.44 30.28
C THR A 360 26.00 -64.55 30.81
N GLN A 361 26.21 -63.46 30.07
CA GLN A 361 26.17 -62.15 30.72
C GLN A 361 24.87 -61.50 30.23
N ASN A 362 23.82 -61.65 31.04
CA ASN A 362 23.24 -60.56 31.81
C ASN A 362 22.83 -59.43 30.86
N GLY A 363 21.56 -59.34 30.44
CA GLY A 363 20.44 -59.44 31.37
C GLY A 363 20.53 -58.34 32.43
N GLY A 364 20.97 -57.15 32.03
CA GLY A 364 20.63 -55.90 32.69
C GLY A 364 19.20 -55.53 32.31
N THR A 365 18.24 -56.09 33.04
CA THR A 365 16.88 -55.57 33.12
C THR A 365 16.92 -54.15 33.68
N MET A 366 16.17 -53.25 33.03
CA MET A 366 15.76 -51.92 33.51
C MET A 366 16.90 -50.92 33.78
N VAL A 367 17.03 -49.84 33.03
CA VAL A 367 15.92 -48.92 32.71
C VAL A 367 15.80 -48.76 31.19
N ALA A 368 14.68 -49.21 30.64
CA ALA A 368 14.19 -48.67 29.39
C ALA A 368 13.79 -47.21 29.65
N GLU A 369 14.75 -46.30 29.63
CA GLU A 369 14.48 -44.91 29.34
C GLU A 369 14.35 -44.87 27.81
N GLY A 370 13.10 -44.84 27.35
CA GLY A 370 12.73 -45.21 25.99
C GLY A 370 13.37 -44.35 24.88
N PRO A 371 12.98 -44.58 23.61
CA PRO A 371 13.35 -43.72 22.47
C PRO A 371 13.04 -42.22 22.68
N VAL A 372 12.33 -41.87 23.76
CA VAL A 372 12.06 -40.52 24.24
C VAL A 372 13.30 -39.87 24.89
N ALA A 373 14.06 -40.58 25.73
CA ALA A 373 15.22 -40.02 26.45
C ALA A 373 16.40 -39.69 25.51
N ALA A 374 16.62 -40.51 24.48
CA ALA A 374 17.62 -40.24 23.44
C ALA A 374 17.23 -39.06 22.53
N ARG A 375 15.92 -38.86 22.28
CA ARG A 375 15.42 -37.71 21.51
C ARG A 375 15.44 -36.41 22.33
N GLN A 376 15.21 -36.51 23.64
CA GLN A 376 15.33 -35.42 24.60
C GLN A 376 16.77 -34.91 24.70
N SER A 377 17.75 -35.81 24.84
CA SER A 377 19.16 -35.41 24.97
C SER A 377 19.72 -34.79 23.69
N GLU A 378 19.36 -35.29 22.50
CA GLU A 378 19.78 -34.69 21.23
C GLU A 378 19.11 -33.32 21.00
N ALA A 379 17.84 -33.18 21.35
CA ALA A 379 17.12 -31.93 21.30
C ALA A 379 17.67 -30.89 22.28
N GLU A 380 17.99 -31.30 23.50
CA GLU A 380 18.59 -30.45 24.52
C GLU A 380 19.97 -29.96 24.09
N THR A 381 20.80 -30.83 23.50
CA THR A 381 22.17 -30.49 23.09
C THR A 381 22.24 -29.50 21.93
N ARG A 382 21.24 -29.47 21.05
CA ARG A 382 21.24 -28.62 19.84
C ARG A 382 20.28 -27.45 19.88
N LEU A 383 19.07 -27.65 20.43
CA LEU A 383 18.00 -26.66 20.37
C LEU A 383 18.08 -25.65 21.52
N ILE A 384 18.47 -26.07 22.73
CA ILE A 384 18.59 -25.14 23.86
C ILE A 384 19.69 -24.09 23.64
N PRO A 385 20.92 -24.44 23.21
CA PRO A 385 21.95 -23.44 22.94
C PRO A 385 21.56 -22.47 21.81
N ARG A 386 20.89 -22.99 20.77
CA ARG A 386 20.40 -22.19 19.65
C ARG A 386 19.31 -21.22 20.08
N ALA A 387 18.33 -21.69 20.87
CA ALA A 387 17.29 -20.84 21.42
C ALA A 387 17.87 -19.75 22.34
N ARG A 388 18.85 -20.09 23.18
CA ARG A 388 19.53 -19.11 24.04
C ARG A 388 20.22 -18.02 23.21
N ALA A 389 20.94 -18.39 22.16
CA ALA A 389 21.57 -17.41 21.28
C ALA A 389 20.55 -16.46 20.61
N LEU A 390 19.36 -16.94 20.28
CA LEU A 390 18.27 -16.11 19.73
C LEU A 390 17.67 -15.17 20.79
N LEU A 391 17.50 -15.64 22.04
CA LEU A 391 17.07 -14.79 23.15
C LEU A 391 18.11 -13.70 23.47
N ASP A 392 19.40 -14.04 23.43
CA ASP A 392 20.49 -13.08 23.64
C ASP A 392 20.55 -12.01 22.53
N GLN A 393 20.09 -12.35 21.32
CA GLN A 393 19.92 -11.44 20.18
C GLN A 393 18.65 -10.58 20.26
N GLY A 394 17.75 -10.87 21.21
CA GLY A 394 16.44 -10.22 21.34
C GLY A 394 15.40 -10.72 20.34
N ASP A 395 15.68 -11.78 19.57
CA ASP A 395 14.73 -12.38 18.65
C ASP A 395 13.85 -13.41 19.38
N ILE A 396 12.84 -12.87 20.09
CA ILE A 396 11.89 -13.66 20.86
C ILE A 396 11.02 -14.55 19.96
N GLY A 397 10.71 -14.10 18.74
CA GLY A 397 9.88 -14.84 17.79
C GLY A 397 10.56 -16.11 17.30
N ALA A 398 11.81 -16.01 16.83
CA ALA A 398 12.59 -17.16 16.41
C ALA A 398 12.94 -18.07 17.59
N ALA A 399 13.24 -17.50 18.77
CA ALA A 399 13.49 -18.28 19.97
C ALA A 399 12.28 -19.14 20.36
N ARG A 400 11.05 -18.59 20.31
CA ARG A 400 9.81 -19.33 20.60
C ARG A 400 9.64 -20.55 19.70
N ILE A 401 9.92 -20.43 18.40
CA ILE A 401 9.80 -21.54 17.44
C ILE A 401 10.77 -22.68 17.80
N VAL A 402 12.04 -22.34 18.09
CA VAL A 402 13.05 -23.34 18.45
C VAL A 402 12.74 -24.00 19.80
N LEU A 403 12.23 -23.22 20.75
CA LEU A 403 11.83 -23.69 22.07
C LEU A 403 10.56 -24.54 22.04
N GLU A 404 9.60 -24.22 21.18
CA GLU A 404 8.37 -25.00 20.98
C GLU A 404 8.71 -26.40 20.46
N LEU A 405 9.59 -26.48 19.44
CA LEU A 405 10.10 -27.77 18.94
C LEU A 405 10.84 -28.58 20.01
N ALA A 406 11.55 -27.92 20.94
CA ALA A 406 12.24 -28.59 22.03
C ALA A 406 11.27 -29.00 23.17
N ALA A 407 10.22 -28.21 23.42
CA ALA A 407 9.18 -28.49 24.40
C ALA A 407 8.21 -29.60 23.96
N GLU A 408 7.99 -29.75 22.64
CA GLU A 408 7.28 -30.89 22.04
C GLU A 408 8.00 -32.22 22.27
N LYS A 409 9.33 -32.18 22.41
CA LYS A 409 10.15 -33.35 22.75
C LYS A 409 10.22 -33.60 24.26
N ASP A 410 9.35 -32.94 25.04
CA ASP A 410 9.25 -33.03 26.50
C ASP A 410 10.56 -32.70 27.24
N VAL A 411 11.36 -31.79 26.71
CA VAL A 411 12.54 -31.27 27.43
C VAL A 411 12.05 -30.27 28.49
N PRO A 412 12.25 -30.52 29.80
CA PRO A 412 11.77 -29.65 30.87
C PRO A 412 12.37 -28.25 30.82
N GLN A 413 13.66 -28.16 30.50
CA GLN A 413 14.40 -26.92 30.35
C GLN A 413 13.85 -26.06 29.19
N ALA A 414 13.42 -26.68 28.09
CA ALA A 414 12.80 -25.99 26.97
C ALA A 414 11.44 -25.40 27.34
N SER A 415 10.63 -26.17 28.08
CA SER A 415 9.31 -25.71 28.55
C SER A 415 9.45 -24.52 29.50
N PHE A 416 10.47 -24.51 30.35
CA PHE A 416 10.78 -23.38 31.24
C PHE A 416 11.19 -22.13 30.46
N MET A 417 12.14 -22.26 29.53
CA MET A 417 12.60 -21.13 28.71
C MET A 417 11.48 -20.60 27.80
N LEU A 418 10.63 -21.48 27.26
CA LEU A 418 9.46 -21.08 26.47
C LEU A 418 8.48 -20.27 27.33
N ALA A 419 8.23 -20.70 28.57
CA ALA A 419 7.38 -19.96 29.51
C ALA A 419 7.92 -18.56 29.81
N GLU A 420 9.24 -18.42 29.99
CA GLU A 420 9.91 -17.12 30.18
C GLU A 420 9.68 -16.17 29.00
N THR A 421 9.56 -16.69 27.77
CA THR A 421 9.23 -15.84 26.61
C THR A 421 7.79 -15.35 26.58
N TYR A 422 6.87 -15.94 27.35
CA TYR A 422 5.46 -15.51 27.42
C TYR A 422 5.14 -14.76 28.73
N ASP A 423 6.04 -14.79 29.72
CA ASP A 423 5.90 -14.13 31.01
C ASP A 423 6.01 -12.59 30.86
N PRO A 424 4.96 -11.82 31.22
CA PRO A 424 4.99 -10.37 31.11
C PRO A 424 6.09 -9.72 31.97
N ALA A 425 6.44 -10.28 33.12
CA ALA A 425 7.49 -9.74 33.99
C ALA A 425 8.88 -9.94 33.37
N VAL A 426 9.11 -11.09 32.74
CA VAL A 426 10.36 -11.39 32.02
C VAL A 426 10.48 -10.55 30.75
N LEU A 427 9.42 -10.45 29.95
CA LEU A 427 9.43 -9.62 28.75
C LEU A 427 9.65 -8.14 29.05
N SER A 428 9.09 -7.65 30.18
CA SER A 428 9.32 -6.30 30.67
C SER A 428 10.78 -6.08 31.08
N ALA A 429 11.40 -7.06 31.76
CA ALA A 429 12.81 -6.99 32.14
C ALA A 429 13.77 -7.07 30.93
N LEU A 430 13.37 -7.75 29.86
CA LEU A 430 14.13 -7.87 28.61
C LEU A 430 14.00 -6.62 27.70
N GLY A 431 13.10 -5.68 28.03
CA GLY A 431 12.94 -4.43 27.27
C GLY A 431 12.40 -4.61 25.85
N THR A 432 11.80 -5.76 25.54
CA THR A 432 11.27 -6.08 24.20
C THR A 432 9.85 -5.52 24.04
N TYR A 433 9.72 -4.37 23.39
CA TYR A 433 8.44 -3.76 23.05
C TYR A 433 7.85 -4.42 21.78
N GLY A 434 6.59 -4.86 21.84
CA GLY A 434 5.85 -5.36 20.67
C GLY A 434 5.62 -6.87 20.59
N THR A 435 6.19 -7.68 21.51
CA THR A 435 5.83 -9.10 21.60
C THR A 435 4.70 -9.31 22.60
N ARG A 436 3.60 -9.94 22.16
CA ARG A 436 2.43 -10.17 23.03
C ARG A 436 2.80 -11.16 24.14
N SER A 437 2.58 -10.75 25.38
CA SER A 437 2.64 -11.64 26.55
C SER A 437 1.38 -12.51 26.60
N GLU A 438 1.52 -13.74 27.07
CA GLU A 438 0.41 -14.69 27.20
C GLU A 438 0.49 -15.38 28.56
N VAL A 439 -0.11 -14.76 29.57
CA VAL A 439 -0.04 -15.22 30.97
C VAL A 439 -0.57 -16.65 31.14
N ALA A 440 -1.66 -16.99 30.46
CA ALA A 440 -2.25 -18.32 30.51
C ALA A 440 -1.28 -19.40 29.98
N ARG A 441 -0.63 -19.12 28.84
CA ARG A 441 0.32 -20.03 28.21
C ARG A 441 1.62 -20.16 29.02
N ALA A 442 2.12 -19.05 29.57
CA ALA A 442 3.26 -19.07 30.48
C ALA A 442 2.99 -19.97 31.71
N ARG A 443 1.78 -19.88 32.28
CA ARG A 443 1.36 -20.70 33.43
C ARG A 443 1.34 -22.19 33.10
N GLU A 444 0.77 -22.57 31.95
CA GLU A 444 0.76 -23.98 31.51
C GLU A 444 2.17 -24.53 31.29
N LEU A 445 3.04 -23.74 30.65
CA LEU A 445 4.40 -24.13 30.34
C LEU A 445 5.29 -24.23 31.59
N TYR A 446 5.15 -23.32 32.55
CA TYR A 446 5.83 -23.46 33.84
C TYR A 446 5.32 -24.66 34.63
N ALA A 447 4.02 -24.95 34.61
CA ALA A 447 3.49 -26.16 35.23
C ALA A 447 4.05 -27.43 34.56
N LYS A 448 4.24 -27.41 33.24
CA LYS A 448 4.92 -28.49 32.49
C LYS A 448 6.39 -28.62 32.90
N ALA A 449 7.12 -27.51 33.01
CA ALA A 449 8.51 -27.50 33.44
C ALA A 449 8.70 -27.95 34.90
N GLN A 450 7.77 -27.59 35.80
CA GLN A 450 7.76 -28.04 37.19
C GLN A 450 7.57 -29.56 37.28
N LYS A 451 6.63 -30.13 36.51
CA LYS A 451 6.44 -31.59 36.40
C LYS A 451 7.69 -32.30 35.89
N GLY A 452 8.48 -31.64 35.04
CA GLY A 452 9.77 -32.11 34.55
C GLY A 452 10.95 -31.87 35.51
N GLY A 453 10.72 -31.39 36.73
CA GLY A 453 11.74 -31.25 37.78
C GLY A 453 12.47 -29.90 37.87
N ILE A 454 12.04 -28.89 37.10
CA ILE A 454 12.65 -27.55 37.17
C ILE A 454 12.13 -26.81 38.41
N ARG A 455 12.98 -26.72 39.44
CA ARG A 455 12.64 -26.07 40.72
C ARG A 455 12.28 -24.58 40.60
N GLY A 456 12.92 -23.86 39.67
CA GLY A 456 12.63 -22.43 39.43
C GLY A 456 11.26 -22.16 38.81
N ALA A 457 10.60 -23.17 38.22
CA ALA A 457 9.28 -23.00 37.59
C ALA A 457 8.18 -22.69 38.61
N GLN A 458 8.29 -23.21 39.83
CA GLN A 458 7.31 -22.96 40.89
C GLN A 458 7.32 -21.50 41.36
N GLU A 459 8.52 -20.94 41.56
CA GLU A 459 8.68 -19.53 41.94
C GLU A 459 8.12 -18.59 40.87
N ARG A 460 8.30 -18.93 39.58
CA ARG A 460 7.74 -18.17 38.46
C ARG A 460 6.22 -18.30 38.34
N LEU A 461 5.66 -19.48 38.62
CA LEU A 461 4.20 -19.68 38.66
C LEU A 461 3.53 -18.81 39.72
N ASP A 462 4.12 -18.72 40.91
CA ASP A 462 3.59 -17.93 42.01
C ASP A 462 3.70 -16.42 41.75
N ALA A 463 4.66 -16.01 40.91
CA ALA A 463 4.89 -14.62 40.52
C ALA A 463 4.00 -14.13 39.35
N LEU A 464 3.30 -15.02 38.64
CA LEU A 464 2.43 -14.63 37.53
C LEU A 464 1.17 -13.90 38.03
N PRO A 465 0.71 -12.84 37.34
CA PRO A 465 -0.56 -12.18 37.67
C PRO A 465 -1.72 -13.18 37.57
N ARG A 466 -2.67 -13.10 38.50
CA ARG A 466 -3.77 -14.07 38.63
C ARG A 466 -4.77 -13.99 37.50
#